data_AF-A0A9E1IJA1-F1
#
_entry.id   AF-A0A9E1IJA1-F1
#
_cell.length_a   1.000
_cell.length_b   1.000
_cell.length_c   1.000
_cell.angle_alpha   90.00
_cell.angle_beta   90.00
_cell.angle_gamma   90.00
#
_symmetry.space_group_name_H-M   'P 1'
#
loop_
_entity.id
_entity.type
_entity.pdbx_description
1 polymer ?
#
loop_
_entity_poly.entity_id
_entity_poly.type
_entity_poly.pdbx_seq_one_letter_code
_entity_poly.pdbx_strand_id
1 'polypeptide(L)'
;PPPPMDEAPPPPPMDEAPPPPPMDEAPPPPPMDEAPPLPPMDEAPPPPPEAFPEAKGEAPTLEAEDEWGTVVAIDDDDAQFELGREAQLVQVGWMVNGTVVCGNHTKADLILPENRLVEGQEFLAMDYFLLQVRGRRGFVEILEHTEVLVDGDEPEEDRFDQIRDFEIEVIRRDDRGEEDFNIRLDITEDRSLPDPRARLVRIDNEDPLVAALITKGLPKGAERVIRCGKMEITLFYDGDGVTISNYLDTYRHGEGFKPFFVQRGKKRFKTAPEDGVDIELQVGDRLVIGNAVYLLKEE
;
A
#
# COMPACT_ATOMS: atom_id res chain seq x y z
N PRO A 1 67.44 20.98 -29.76
CA PRO A 1 66.32 20.45 -30.58
C PRO A 1 65.88 19.07 -30.05
N PRO A 2 64.61 18.91 -29.61
CA PRO A 2 64.09 17.60 -29.22
C PRO A 2 63.85 16.72 -30.46
N PRO A 3 63.89 15.37 -30.33
CA PRO A 3 63.65 14.46 -31.43
C PRO A 3 62.15 14.46 -31.83
N PRO A 4 61.81 14.08 -33.07
CA PRO A 4 60.43 14.05 -33.53
C PRO A 4 59.68 12.90 -32.86
N MET A 5 58.46 13.16 -32.39
CA MET A 5 57.58 12.13 -31.84
C MET A 5 56.94 11.35 -32.98
N ASP A 6 57.07 10.01 -32.92
CA ASP A 6 56.38 9.08 -33.80
C ASP A 6 54.87 9.16 -33.55
N GLU A 7 54.10 9.51 -34.58
CA GLU A 7 52.64 9.44 -34.55
C GLU A 7 52.18 7.98 -34.55
N ALA A 8 51.33 7.62 -33.59
CA ALA A 8 50.73 6.29 -33.52
C ALA A 8 49.80 6.04 -34.72
N PRO A 9 49.75 4.80 -35.25
CA PRO A 9 48.90 4.49 -36.40
C PRO A 9 47.41 4.61 -36.06
N PRO A 10 46.57 4.95 -37.05
CA PRO A 10 45.13 5.09 -36.84
C PRO A 10 44.47 3.75 -36.47
N PRO A 11 43.38 3.77 -35.68
CA PRO A 11 42.67 2.56 -35.30
C PRO A 11 42.03 1.88 -36.51
N PRO A 12 41.90 0.54 -36.48
CA PRO A 12 41.26 -0.22 -37.55
C PRO A 12 39.75 0.10 -37.64
N PRO A 13 39.14 -0.02 -38.84
CA PRO A 13 37.71 0.18 -39.03
C PRO A 13 36.91 -0.88 -38.27
N MET A 14 35.80 -0.47 -37.66
CA MET A 14 34.89 -1.39 -36.98
C MET A 14 33.94 -2.05 -37.99
N ASP A 15 33.82 -3.38 -37.93
CA ASP A 15 32.85 -4.15 -38.71
C ASP A 15 31.41 -3.83 -38.24
N GLU A 16 30.56 -3.42 -39.18
CA GLU A 16 29.13 -3.25 -38.93
C GLU A 16 28.45 -4.62 -38.76
N ALA A 17 27.63 -4.75 -37.72
CA ALA A 17 26.86 -5.96 -37.45
C ALA A 17 25.76 -6.16 -38.52
N PRO A 18 25.45 -7.41 -38.92
CA PRO A 18 24.42 -7.69 -39.90
C PRO A 18 23.02 -7.31 -39.38
N PRO A 19 22.09 -6.91 -40.27
CA PRO A 19 20.74 -6.55 -39.88
C PRO A 19 19.96 -7.76 -39.33
N PRO A 20 19.01 -7.53 -38.41
CA PRO A 20 18.21 -8.60 -37.84
C PRO A 20 17.27 -9.24 -38.89
N PRO A 21 16.94 -10.54 -38.75
CA PRO A 21 16.01 -11.21 -39.64
C PRO A 21 14.59 -10.68 -39.48
N PRO A 22 13.75 -10.74 -40.54
CA PRO A 22 12.35 -10.32 -40.47
C PRO A 22 11.56 -11.25 -39.53
N MET A 23 10.65 -10.66 -38.74
CA MET A 23 9.76 -11.40 -37.86
C MET A 23 8.56 -11.94 -38.65
N ASP A 24 8.25 -13.22 -38.46
CA ASP A 24 7.04 -13.87 -39.00
C ASP A 24 5.79 -13.32 -38.28
N GLU A 25 4.81 -12.85 -39.05
CA GLU A 25 3.51 -12.44 -38.54
C GLU A 25 2.70 -13.66 -38.09
N ALA A 26 2.18 -13.61 -36.86
CA ALA A 26 1.34 -14.67 -36.32
C ALA A 26 -0.02 -14.74 -37.07
N PRO A 27 -0.58 -15.94 -37.28
CA PRO A 27 -1.88 -16.09 -37.94
C PRO A 27 -3.02 -15.50 -37.09
N PRO A 28 -4.09 -14.98 -37.72
CA PRO A 28 -5.22 -14.41 -37.02
C PRO A 28 -5.99 -15.46 -36.20
N PRO A 29 -6.62 -15.05 -35.08
CA PRO A 29 -7.37 -15.95 -34.23
C PRO A 29 -8.64 -16.47 -34.93
N PRO A 30 -9.09 -17.69 -34.61
CA PRO A 30 -10.34 -18.24 -35.13
C PRO A 30 -11.57 -17.49 -34.58
N PRO A 31 -12.70 -17.46 -35.32
CA PRO A 31 -13.93 -16.83 -34.85
C PRO A 31 -14.53 -17.61 -33.68
N MET A 32 -15.08 -16.88 -32.70
CA MET A 32 -15.78 -17.46 -31.54
C MET A 32 -17.23 -17.77 -31.90
N ASP A 33 -17.69 -18.98 -31.55
CA ASP A 33 -19.09 -19.40 -31.66
C ASP A 33 -19.96 -18.65 -30.63
N GLU A 34 -21.07 -18.07 -31.09
CA GLU A 34 -22.07 -17.43 -30.23
C GLU A 34 -22.82 -18.48 -29.39
N ALA A 35 -22.92 -18.24 -28.09
CA ALA A 35 -23.69 -19.08 -27.18
C ALA A 35 -25.20 -18.97 -27.45
N PRO A 36 -25.98 -20.07 -27.29
CA PRO A 36 -27.42 -20.04 -27.51
C PRO A 36 -28.15 -19.20 -26.44
N PRO A 37 -29.29 -18.58 -26.79
CA PRO A 37 -30.05 -17.74 -25.86
C PRO A 37 -30.68 -18.57 -24.73
N LEU A 38 -30.72 -17.97 -23.53
CA LEU A 38 -31.34 -18.57 -22.34
C LEU A 38 -32.87 -18.65 -22.47
N PRO A 39 -33.52 -19.67 -21.86
CA PRO A 39 -34.97 -19.79 -21.86
C PRO A 39 -35.64 -18.74 -20.94
N PRO A 40 -36.88 -18.33 -21.24
CA PRO A 40 -37.61 -17.37 -20.41
C PRO A 40 -38.01 -17.98 -19.06
N MET A 41 -37.85 -17.21 -17.98
CA MET A 41 -38.31 -17.55 -16.64
C MET A 41 -39.82 -17.33 -16.52
N ASP A 42 -40.51 -18.30 -15.93
CA ASP A 42 -41.95 -18.30 -15.67
C ASP A 42 -42.29 -17.36 -14.48
N GLU A 43 -43.21 -16.41 -14.67
CA GLU A 43 -43.71 -15.53 -13.61
C GLU A 43 -44.64 -16.28 -12.66
N ALA A 44 -44.32 -16.27 -11.36
CA ALA A 44 -45.25 -16.71 -10.31
C ALA A 44 -46.22 -15.57 -9.91
N PRO A 45 -47.50 -15.88 -9.58
CA PRO A 45 -48.57 -14.90 -9.44
C PRO A 45 -48.47 -14.06 -8.15
N PRO A 46 -49.09 -12.85 -8.13
CA PRO A 46 -49.00 -11.94 -6.99
C PRO A 46 -49.84 -12.41 -5.78
N PRO A 47 -49.40 -12.13 -4.54
CA PRO A 47 -50.19 -12.39 -3.34
C PRO A 47 -51.34 -11.37 -3.16
N PRO A 48 -52.43 -11.74 -2.44
CA PRO A 48 -53.62 -10.89 -2.25
C PRO A 48 -53.38 -9.75 -1.24
N PRO A 49 -54.22 -8.69 -1.26
CA PRO A 49 -53.97 -7.46 -0.51
C PRO A 49 -54.45 -7.55 0.93
N GLU A 50 -53.55 -7.27 1.88
CA GLU A 50 -53.90 -6.90 3.25
C GLU A 50 -53.57 -5.43 3.51
N ALA A 51 -54.45 -4.77 4.27
CA ALA A 51 -54.57 -3.33 4.34
C ALA A 51 -53.97 -2.73 5.63
N PHE A 52 -53.39 -1.53 5.45
CA PHE A 52 -53.04 -0.45 6.40
C PHE A 52 -51.71 -0.57 7.20
N PRO A 53 -51.05 0.56 7.58
CA PRO A 53 -51.33 1.98 7.32
C PRO A 53 -50.19 2.73 6.58
N GLU A 54 -50.49 3.94 6.10
CA GLU A 54 -49.55 4.86 5.43
C GLU A 54 -48.29 5.14 6.27
N ALA A 55 -47.14 4.63 5.83
CA ALA A 55 -45.83 5.12 6.21
C ALA A 55 -45.23 5.83 4.99
N LYS A 56 -44.93 7.13 5.13
CA LYS A 56 -44.10 7.87 4.19
C LYS A 56 -42.69 7.27 4.20
N GLY A 57 -42.48 6.27 3.35
CA GLY A 57 -41.14 5.82 2.98
C GLY A 57 -40.63 6.69 1.85
N GLU A 58 -39.59 7.47 2.13
CA GLU A 58 -38.70 7.98 1.10
C GLU A 58 -38.27 6.80 0.21
N ALA A 59 -38.29 7.02 -1.10
CA ALA A 59 -37.75 6.07 -2.07
C ALA A 59 -36.27 5.80 -1.72
N PRO A 60 -35.76 4.58 -1.93
CA PRO A 60 -34.34 4.31 -1.76
C PRO A 60 -33.60 5.25 -2.72
N THR A 61 -32.87 6.21 -2.16
CA THR A 61 -31.77 6.86 -2.85
C THR A 61 -30.85 5.75 -3.31
N LEU A 62 -30.68 5.62 -4.62
CA LEU A 62 -29.55 4.90 -5.21
C LEU A 62 -28.32 5.38 -4.45
N GLU A 63 -27.73 4.51 -3.62
CA GLU A 63 -26.48 4.78 -2.92
C GLU A 63 -25.48 5.19 -3.99
N ALA A 64 -25.14 6.48 -4.03
CA ALA A 64 -23.98 6.92 -4.78
C ALA A 64 -22.83 6.08 -4.22
N GLU A 65 -22.18 5.29 -5.07
CA GLU A 65 -20.97 4.57 -4.68
C GLU A 65 -20.05 5.58 -4.03
N ASP A 66 -19.87 5.47 -2.70
CA ASP A 66 -19.08 6.40 -1.90
C ASP A 66 -17.73 6.56 -2.58
N GLU A 67 -17.49 7.71 -3.23
CA GLU A 67 -16.40 7.94 -4.17
C GLU A 67 -15.04 7.69 -3.51
N TRP A 68 -14.96 7.92 -2.21
CA TRP A 68 -13.74 7.90 -1.41
C TRP A 68 -13.67 6.67 -0.48
N GLY A 69 -14.80 6.09 -0.10
CA GLY A 69 -14.84 5.10 0.97
C GLY A 69 -14.57 5.75 2.34
N THR A 70 -14.27 4.94 3.35
CA THR A 70 -14.18 5.44 4.74
C THR A 70 -12.80 6.01 5.06
N VAL A 71 -12.74 7.13 5.81
CA VAL A 71 -11.49 7.61 6.41
C VAL A 71 -10.98 6.63 7.45
N VAL A 72 -9.68 6.35 7.41
CA VAL A 72 -8.98 5.53 8.39
C VAL A 72 -8.44 6.47 9.46
N ALA A 73 -8.95 6.32 10.68
CA ALA A 73 -8.50 7.06 11.84
C ALA A 73 -8.18 6.10 12.99
N ILE A 74 -7.28 6.52 13.87
CA ILE A 74 -6.85 5.77 15.04
C ILE A 74 -7.08 6.66 16.25
N ASP A 75 -7.76 6.14 17.26
CA ASP A 75 -7.97 6.84 18.52
C ASP A 75 -6.66 6.94 19.31
N ASP A 76 -6.33 8.13 19.79
CA ASP A 76 -5.04 8.41 20.44
C ASP A 76 -4.79 7.51 21.67
N ASP A 77 -5.82 7.31 22.49
CA ASP A 77 -5.78 6.43 23.67
C ASP A 77 -5.46 4.97 23.27
N ASP A 78 -6.05 4.48 22.18
CA ASP A 78 -5.77 3.15 21.65
C ASP A 78 -4.33 3.09 21.13
N ALA A 79 -3.89 4.11 20.39
CA ALA A 79 -2.56 4.19 19.81
C ALA A 79 -1.45 4.15 20.88
N GLN A 80 -1.60 4.92 21.97
CA GLN A 80 -0.67 4.90 23.10
C GLN A 80 -0.64 3.53 23.80
N PHE A 81 -1.80 2.89 23.94
CA PHE A 81 -1.88 1.54 24.50
C PHE A 81 -1.19 0.51 23.60
N GLU A 82 -1.27 0.67 22.27
CA GLU A 82 -0.58 -0.19 21.32
C GLU A 82 0.94 -0.04 21.36
N LEU A 83 1.43 1.20 21.50
CA LEU A 83 2.86 1.48 21.61
C LEU A 83 3.50 0.93 22.88
N GLY A 84 2.76 0.82 23.99
CA GLY A 84 3.31 0.30 25.25
C GLY A 84 3.46 -1.23 25.32
N ARG A 85 3.27 -1.96 24.21
CA ARG A 85 3.33 -3.42 24.18
C ARG A 85 4.71 -3.91 23.77
N GLU A 86 5.16 -4.97 24.45
CA GLU A 86 6.49 -5.60 24.29
C GLU A 86 6.80 -5.95 22.83
N ALA A 87 5.94 -6.72 22.16
CA ALA A 87 6.10 -7.02 20.73
C ALA A 87 5.20 -6.14 19.88
N GLN A 88 5.72 -5.67 18.74
CA GLN A 88 5.04 -4.70 17.89
C GLN A 88 5.18 -5.07 16.41
N LEU A 89 4.06 -5.11 15.69
CA LEU A 89 4.07 -5.12 14.24
C LEU A 89 3.94 -3.69 13.73
N VAL A 90 5.03 -3.15 13.19
CA VAL A 90 5.13 -1.76 12.76
C VAL A 90 5.10 -1.69 11.24
N GLN A 91 4.19 -0.91 10.66
CA GLN A 91 4.20 -0.64 9.22
C GLN A 91 5.33 0.36 8.90
N VAL A 92 6.38 -0.09 8.23
CA VAL A 92 7.57 0.74 7.97
C VAL A 92 7.52 1.45 6.61
N GLY A 93 6.44 1.23 5.84
CA GLY A 93 6.25 1.85 4.54
C GLY A 93 5.50 0.98 3.55
N TRP A 94 5.67 1.28 2.26
CA TRP A 94 5.05 0.55 1.16
C TRP A 94 6.05 0.23 0.04
N MET A 95 5.92 -0.95 -0.53
CA MET A 95 6.57 -1.36 -1.77
C MET A 95 5.74 -0.85 -2.96
N VAL A 96 6.31 0.09 -3.72
CA VAL A 96 5.62 0.74 -4.85
C VAL A 96 6.34 0.47 -6.16
N ASN A 97 5.61 -0.06 -7.13
CA ASN A 97 5.99 -0.15 -8.55
C ASN A 97 4.75 0.02 -9.41
N GLY A 98 4.66 1.10 -10.17
CA GLY A 98 3.44 1.56 -10.83
C GLY A 98 2.96 2.89 -10.27
N THR A 99 1.69 3.20 -10.51
CA THR A 99 1.03 4.41 -10.01
C THR A 99 0.19 4.04 -8.79
N VAL A 100 0.33 4.83 -7.74
CA VAL A 100 -0.39 4.69 -6.48
C VAL A 100 -0.84 6.05 -5.98
N VAL A 101 -1.93 6.08 -5.21
CA VAL A 101 -2.41 7.29 -4.56
C VAL A 101 -2.21 7.18 -3.04
N CYS A 102 -1.69 8.24 -2.44
CA CYS A 102 -1.59 8.37 -1.00
C CYS A 102 -2.73 9.24 -0.48
N GLY A 103 -3.42 8.77 0.55
CA GLY A 103 -4.58 9.43 1.13
C GLY A 103 -4.90 8.88 2.52
N ASN A 104 -5.96 9.37 3.14
CA ASN A 104 -6.39 8.91 4.48
C ASN A 104 -7.58 7.94 4.46
N HIS A 105 -7.99 7.45 3.31
CA HIS A 105 -9.22 6.65 3.17
C HIS A 105 -8.98 5.27 2.56
N THR A 106 -9.93 4.37 2.75
CA THR A 106 -9.84 2.95 2.37
C THR A 106 -9.69 2.65 0.87
N LYS A 107 -9.91 3.64 -0.01
CA LYS A 107 -9.69 3.50 -1.45
C LYS A 107 -8.30 3.95 -1.91
N ALA A 108 -7.55 4.66 -1.07
CA ALA A 108 -6.16 4.99 -1.37
C ALA A 108 -5.29 3.73 -1.33
N ASP A 109 -4.19 3.74 -2.10
CA ASP A 109 -3.22 2.66 -2.11
C ASP A 109 -2.26 2.75 -0.91
N LEU A 110 -1.83 3.96 -0.59
CA LEU A 110 -0.95 4.28 0.54
C LEU A 110 -1.78 5.03 1.58
N ILE A 111 -2.26 4.31 2.60
CA ILE A 111 -3.16 4.90 3.59
C ILE A 111 -2.36 5.46 4.75
N LEU A 112 -2.45 6.76 4.96
CA LEU A 112 -1.96 7.45 6.16
C LEU A 112 -3.14 7.70 7.09
N PRO A 113 -3.25 6.99 8.24
CA PRO A 113 -4.33 7.22 9.16
C PRO A 113 -4.35 8.64 9.73
N GLU A 114 -5.53 9.11 10.12
CA GLU A 114 -5.71 10.29 10.95
C GLU A 114 -5.57 9.94 12.45
N ASN A 115 -5.14 10.91 13.27
CA ASN A 115 -5.16 10.76 14.73
C ASN A 115 -6.47 11.34 15.29
N ARG A 116 -7.29 10.50 15.91
CA ARG A 116 -8.53 10.93 16.58
C ARG A 116 -8.21 11.25 18.04
N LEU A 117 -8.20 12.54 18.36
CA LEU A 117 -7.92 13.07 19.70
C LEU A 117 -9.16 13.08 20.59
N VAL A 118 -10.35 13.25 19.99
CA VAL A 118 -11.62 13.30 20.72
C VAL A 118 -12.68 12.42 20.07
N GLU A 119 -13.55 11.84 20.89
CA GLU A 119 -14.67 11.04 20.42
C GLU A 119 -15.57 11.88 19.49
N GLY A 120 -15.87 11.33 18.31
CA GLY A 120 -16.69 11.99 17.30
C GLY A 120 -15.96 13.03 16.45
N GLN A 121 -14.63 13.17 16.55
CA GLN A 121 -13.86 13.95 15.57
C GLN A 121 -14.06 13.37 14.17
N GLU A 122 -14.50 14.22 13.24
CA GLU A 122 -14.73 13.88 11.84
C GLU A 122 -13.55 14.37 10.98
N PHE A 123 -13.26 13.60 9.95
CA PHE A 123 -12.19 13.88 9.00
C PHE A 123 -12.75 13.83 7.59
N LEU A 124 -12.23 14.69 6.71
CA LEU A 124 -12.54 14.63 5.30
C LEU A 124 -11.65 13.58 4.63
N ALA A 125 -12.26 12.75 3.79
CA ALA A 125 -11.50 11.86 2.92
C ALA A 125 -10.73 12.68 1.88
N MET A 126 -9.45 12.39 1.74
CA MET A 126 -8.54 13.21 0.94
C MET A 126 -7.42 12.37 0.35
N ASP A 127 -7.09 12.68 -0.91
CA ASP A 127 -5.90 12.22 -1.62
C ASP A 127 -4.84 13.32 -1.48
N TYR A 128 -3.69 12.99 -0.91
CA TYR A 128 -2.61 13.93 -0.64
C TYR A 128 -1.70 14.10 -1.86
N PHE A 129 -1.28 12.99 -2.44
CA PHE A 129 -0.42 12.97 -3.60
C PHE A 129 -0.57 11.67 -4.39
N LEU A 130 -0.32 11.75 -5.69
CA LEU A 130 -0.16 10.61 -6.58
C LEU A 130 1.33 10.35 -6.79
N LEU A 131 1.75 9.09 -6.64
CA LEU A 131 3.12 8.66 -6.86
C LEU A 131 3.15 7.65 -8.00
N GLN A 132 3.96 7.92 -9.02
CA GLN A 132 4.28 6.93 -10.05
C GLN A 132 5.75 6.52 -9.94
N VAL A 133 6.01 5.23 -9.79
CA VAL A 133 7.35 4.64 -9.76
C VAL A 133 7.55 3.67 -10.92
N ARG A 134 8.66 3.81 -11.63
CA ARG A 134 9.15 2.84 -12.63
C ARG A 134 10.66 2.66 -12.48
N GLY A 135 11.06 1.78 -11.58
CA GLY A 135 12.47 1.52 -11.30
C GLY A 135 13.16 2.73 -10.67
N ARG A 136 14.00 3.44 -11.41
CA ARG A 136 14.70 4.66 -10.92
C ARG A 136 14.01 5.97 -11.27
N ARG A 137 12.99 5.90 -12.12
CA ARG A 137 12.25 7.06 -12.60
C ARG A 137 10.85 7.05 -11.99
N GLY A 138 10.20 8.18 -12.05
CA GLY A 138 8.86 8.35 -11.53
C GLY A 138 8.53 9.81 -11.41
N PHE A 139 7.37 10.11 -10.85
CA PHE A 139 7.04 11.46 -10.42
C PHE A 139 6.13 11.40 -9.19
N VAL A 140 6.08 12.51 -8.48
CA VAL A 140 5.07 12.80 -7.46
C VAL A 140 4.23 13.95 -7.97
N GLU A 141 2.92 13.83 -7.88
CA GLU A 141 1.96 14.88 -8.16
C GLU A 141 1.23 15.22 -6.85
N ILE A 142 1.39 16.44 -6.37
CA ILE A 142 0.75 16.94 -5.16
C ILE A 142 -0.70 17.26 -5.51
N LEU A 143 -1.61 16.72 -4.71
CA LEU A 143 -3.04 16.89 -4.90
C LEU A 143 -3.61 17.89 -3.87
N GLU A 144 -3.00 17.97 -2.68
CA GLU A 144 -3.44 18.86 -1.60
C GLU A 144 -2.27 19.64 -0.99
N HIS A 145 -2.04 20.85 -1.53
CA HIS A 145 -0.89 21.70 -1.18
C HIS A 145 -0.94 22.25 0.26
N THR A 146 -2.09 22.22 0.92
CA THR A 146 -2.24 22.69 2.31
C THR A 146 -1.98 21.59 3.34
N GLU A 147 -1.91 20.33 2.91
CA GLU A 147 -1.70 19.17 3.77
C GLU A 147 -0.40 18.42 3.46
N VAL A 148 0.33 18.84 2.43
CA VAL A 148 1.59 18.23 2.02
C VAL A 148 2.69 19.27 1.94
N LEU A 149 3.83 18.97 2.55
CA LEU A 149 5.08 19.70 2.38
C LEU A 149 6.05 18.86 1.55
N VAL A 150 6.92 19.54 0.81
CA VAL A 150 8.04 18.94 0.09
C VAL A 150 9.32 19.59 0.61
N ASP A 151 10.22 18.80 1.17
CA ASP A 151 11.44 19.27 1.84
C ASP A 151 11.19 20.31 2.95
N GLY A 152 10.04 20.20 3.63
CA GLY A 152 9.62 21.08 4.72
C GLY A 152 8.96 22.40 4.28
N ASP A 153 8.80 22.63 2.99
CA ASP A 153 8.16 23.83 2.44
C ASP A 153 6.83 23.50 1.72
N GLU A 154 5.93 24.48 1.63
CA GLU A 154 4.72 24.37 0.81
C GLU A 154 5.11 24.17 -0.67
N PRO A 155 4.54 23.18 -1.39
CA PRO A 155 4.94 22.88 -2.76
C PRO A 155 4.67 24.04 -3.73
N GLU A 156 5.72 24.56 -4.35
CA GLU A 156 5.62 25.58 -5.42
C GLU A 156 5.12 25.01 -6.75
N GLU A 157 5.24 23.69 -6.94
CA GLU A 157 4.86 22.96 -8.15
C GLU A 157 3.91 21.81 -7.79
N ASP A 158 2.93 21.56 -8.65
CA ASP A 158 2.00 20.44 -8.49
C ASP A 158 2.68 19.10 -8.81
N ARG A 159 3.85 19.10 -9.47
CA ARG A 159 4.45 17.88 -10.02
C ARG A 159 5.98 17.89 -10.01
N PHE A 160 6.55 16.84 -9.44
CA PHE A 160 7.99 16.62 -9.31
C PHE A 160 8.41 15.36 -10.10
N ASP A 161 9.01 15.54 -11.29
CA ASP A 161 9.38 14.43 -12.20
C ASP A 161 10.64 13.63 -11.78
N GLN A 162 11.22 13.93 -10.62
CA GLN A 162 12.39 13.23 -10.09
C GLN A 162 12.09 12.68 -8.70
N ILE A 163 11.71 11.41 -8.59
CA ILE A 163 11.44 10.71 -7.30
C ILE A 163 12.68 10.53 -6.39
N ARG A 164 13.76 11.25 -6.65
CA ARG A 164 15.00 11.16 -5.89
C ARG A 164 15.32 12.55 -5.40
N ASP A 165 15.64 12.63 -4.11
CA ASP A 165 16.19 13.80 -3.45
C ASP A 165 15.15 14.82 -2.94
N PHE A 166 13.96 14.37 -2.53
CA PHE A 166 13.09 15.15 -1.65
C PHE A 166 12.32 14.29 -0.64
N GLU A 167 12.02 14.89 0.52
CA GLU A 167 11.14 14.38 1.57
C GLU A 167 9.71 14.85 1.32
N ILE A 168 8.73 13.95 1.47
CA ILE A 168 7.31 14.34 1.47
C ILE A 168 6.85 14.28 2.92
N GLU A 169 6.30 15.37 3.43
CA GLU A 169 5.68 15.40 4.74
C GLU A 169 4.18 15.60 4.60
N VAL A 170 3.38 14.76 5.25
CA VAL A 170 1.93 14.95 5.31
C VAL A 170 1.56 15.48 6.67
N ILE A 171 0.91 16.64 6.70
CA ILE A 171 0.54 17.36 7.90
C ILE A 171 -0.59 16.61 8.62
N ARG A 172 -0.49 16.52 9.94
CA ARG A 172 -1.57 16.08 10.82
C ARG A 172 -2.00 17.24 11.67
N ARG A 173 -3.32 17.40 11.79
CA ARG A 173 -3.95 18.52 12.48
C ARG A 173 -4.67 18.05 13.73
N ASP A 174 -4.67 18.90 14.76
CA ASP A 174 -5.41 18.67 15.99
C ASP A 174 -6.93 18.91 15.84
N ASP A 175 -7.67 18.83 16.94
CA ASP A 175 -9.12 19.06 16.98
C ASP A 175 -9.53 20.53 16.69
N ARG A 176 -8.55 21.44 16.61
CA ARG A 176 -8.74 22.86 16.27
C ARG A 176 -8.30 23.19 14.85
N GLY A 177 -7.73 22.22 14.13
CA GLY A 177 -7.18 22.40 12.80
C GLY A 177 -5.78 23.01 12.78
N GLU A 178 -5.13 23.14 13.95
CA GLU A 178 -3.74 23.57 14.06
C GLU A 178 -2.81 22.39 13.69
N GLU A 179 -1.65 22.68 13.11
CA GLU A 179 -0.63 21.65 12.85
C GLU A 179 -0.15 21.05 14.18
N ASP A 180 -0.17 19.72 14.27
CA ASP A 180 0.24 18.96 15.44
C ASP A 180 1.61 18.30 15.19
N PHE A 181 1.68 17.45 14.16
CA PHE A 181 2.91 16.79 13.72
C PHE A 181 2.85 16.43 12.23
N ASN A 182 3.99 16.02 11.67
CA ASN A 182 4.10 15.66 10.27
C ASN A 182 4.51 14.20 10.09
N ILE A 183 3.87 13.50 9.15
CA ILE A 183 4.27 12.15 8.77
C ILE A 183 5.26 12.26 7.61
N ARG A 184 6.53 11.97 7.90
CA ARG A 184 7.61 12.04 6.91
C ARG A 184 7.73 10.75 6.10
N LEU A 185 7.86 10.91 4.80
CA LEU A 185 7.96 9.84 3.82
C LEU A 185 9.20 9.99 2.95
N ASP A 186 10.01 8.93 2.90
CA ASP A 186 11.16 8.86 2.00
C ASP A 186 10.94 7.83 0.88
N ILE A 187 11.22 8.22 -0.36
CA ILE A 187 11.20 7.28 -1.49
C ILE A 187 12.61 6.71 -1.71
N THR A 188 12.86 5.50 -1.24
CA THR A 188 14.22 4.91 -1.18
C THR A 188 14.35 3.62 -2.00
N GLU A 189 15.61 3.27 -2.32
CA GLU A 189 15.96 1.97 -2.90
C GLU A 189 16.14 0.92 -1.81
N ASP A 190 15.22 -0.06 -1.73
CA ASP A 190 15.44 -1.28 -0.97
C ASP A 190 15.51 -2.49 -1.91
N ARG A 191 16.74 -2.95 -2.19
CA ARG A 191 17.00 -4.11 -3.06
C ARG A 191 16.58 -5.44 -2.48
N SER A 192 16.22 -5.46 -1.20
CA SER A 192 15.77 -6.68 -0.54
C SER A 192 14.28 -6.92 -0.71
N LEU A 193 13.50 -5.94 -1.20
CA LEU A 193 12.07 -6.10 -1.48
C LEU A 193 11.78 -7.26 -2.46
N PRO A 194 10.58 -7.86 -2.39
CA PRO A 194 10.16 -8.92 -3.33
C PRO A 194 10.29 -8.53 -4.80
N ASP A 195 9.91 -7.30 -5.16
CA ASP A 195 10.13 -6.73 -6.49
C ASP A 195 11.39 -5.83 -6.48
N PRO A 196 12.50 -6.23 -7.14
CA PRO A 196 13.72 -5.44 -7.17
C PRO A 196 13.61 -4.14 -7.99
N ARG A 197 12.50 -3.93 -8.71
CA ARG A 197 12.21 -2.70 -9.45
C ARG A 197 11.34 -1.72 -8.65
N ALA A 198 10.79 -2.17 -7.52
CA ALA A 198 10.00 -1.32 -6.65
C ALA A 198 10.88 -0.35 -5.85
N ARG A 199 10.22 0.65 -5.28
CA ARG A 199 10.76 1.55 -4.26
C ARG A 199 10.08 1.28 -2.93
N LEU A 200 10.79 1.53 -1.85
CA LEU A 200 10.19 1.64 -0.54
C LEU A 200 9.80 3.10 -0.34
N VAL A 201 8.51 3.37 -0.22
CA VAL A 201 8.02 4.63 0.38
C VAL A 201 8.06 4.39 1.88
N ARG A 202 9.16 4.79 2.52
CA ARG A 202 9.44 4.55 3.93
C ARG A 202 8.70 5.59 4.77
N ILE A 203 8.07 5.15 5.85
CA ILE A 203 7.52 6.03 6.88
C ILE A 203 8.59 6.22 7.94
N ASP A 204 8.91 7.48 8.27
CA ASP A 204 9.71 7.77 9.45
C ASP A 204 8.87 7.48 10.70
N ASN A 205 9.30 6.51 11.51
CA ASN A 205 8.65 6.12 12.75
C ASN A 205 9.54 6.33 13.97
N GLU A 206 10.54 7.21 13.86
CA GLU A 206 11.32 7.68 15.00
C GLU A 206 10.49 8.65 15.87
N ASP A 207 9.52 9.36 15.27
CA ASP A 207 8.54 10.16 16.01
C ASP A 207 7.48 9.25 16.68
N PRO A 208 7.29 9.34 18.01
CA PRO A 208 6.28 8.55 18.72
C PRO A 208 4.84 8.75 18.22
N LEU A 209 4.45 9.96 17.79
CA LEU A 209 3.10 10.24 17.29
C LEU A 209 2.86 9.52 15.96
N VAL A 210 3.85 9.54 15.06
CA VAL A 210 3.79 8.79 13.81
C VAL A 210 3.78 7.29 14.08
N ALA A 211 4.64 6.82 14.99
CA ALA A 211 4.70 5.41 15.38
C ALA A 211 3.34 4.91 15.92
N ALA A 212 2.61 5.75 16.67
CA ALA A 212 1.30 5.43 17.22
C ALA A 212 0.27 5.08 16.13
N LEU A 213 0.32 5.79 14.98
CA LEU A 213 -0.60 5.58 13.86
C LEU A 213 -0.35 4.27 13.08
N ILE A 214 0.88 3.77 13.10
CA ILE A 214 1.31 2.70 12.18
C ILE A 214 1.75 1.43 12.92
N THR A 215 1.63 1.42 14.25
CA THR A 215 2.00 0.29 15.10
C THR A 215 0.79 -0.50 15.56
N LYS A 216 0.91 -1.83 15.54
CA LYS A 216 -0.03 -2.76 16.16
C LYS A 216 0.73 -3.58 17.20
N GLY A 217 0.53 -3.29 18.48
CA GLY A 217 1.20 -4.01 19.55
C GLY A 217 0.56 -5.36 19.87
N LEU A 218 1.34 -6.33 20.29
CA LEU A 218 0.90 -7.72 20.42
C LEU A 218 0.83 -8.12 21.89
N PRO A 219 -0.35 -8.53 22.40
CA PRO A 219 -0.43 -9.04 23.76
C PRO A 219 0.34 -10.35 23.89
N LYS A 220 1.16 -10.45 24.93
CA LYS A 220 1.79 -11.71 25.29
C LYS A 220 0.74 -12.73 25.74
N GLY A 221 0.79 -13.92 25.14
CA GLY A 221 -0.07 -15.05 25.48
C GLY A 221 -1.53 -14.90 25.06
N ALA A 222 -1.87 -13.96 24.18
CA ALA A 222 -3.22 -13.84 23.62
C ALA A 222 -3.19 -13.63 22.10
N GLU A 223 -4.17 -14.20 21.43
CA GLU A 223 -4.37 -13.99 20.01
C GLU A 223 -4.89 -12.58 19.74
N ARG A 224 -4.43 -12.01 18.62
CA ARG A 224 -4.91 -10.74 18.09
C ARG A 224 -5.18 -10.89 16.61
N VAL A 225 -6.40 -10.57 16.21
CA VAL A 225 -6.75 -10.44 14.79
C VAL A 225 -6.42 -9.01 14.36
N ILE A 226 -5.67 -8.87 13.28
CA ILE A 226 -5.40 -7.56 12.67
C ILE A 226 -5.73 -7.59 11.19
N ARG A 227 -6.10 -6.42 10.66
CA ARG A 227 -6.36 -6.22 9.25
C ARG A 227 -5.20 -5.46 8.61
N CYS A 228 -4.60 -6.08 7.60
CA CYS A 228 -3.54 -5.51 6.77
C CYS A 228 -4.12 -5.29 5.36
N GLY A 229 -4.74 -4.13 5.14
CA GLY A 229 -5.49 -3.83 3.93
C GLY A 229 -6.71 -4.74 3.75
N LYS A 230 -6.72 -5.55 2.69
CA LYS A 230 -7.79 -6.54 2.43
C LYS A 230 -7.50 -7.93 3.00
N MET A 231 -6.40 -8.10 3.74
CA MET A 231 -6.04 -9.36 4.38
C MET A 231 -6.27 -9.25 5.88
N GLU A 232 -6.78 -10.32 6.46
CA GLU A 232 -6.93 -10.49 7.90
C GLU A 232 -5.99 -11.60 8.34
N ILE A 233 -5.24 -11.37 9.41
CA ILE A 233 -4.30 -12.34 9.98
C ILE A 233 -4.52 -12.42 11.48
N THR A 234 -4.34 -13.61 12.05
CA THR A 234 -4.27 -13.80 13.49
C THR A 234 -2.80 -13.86 13.91
N LEU A 235 -2.45 -13.11 14.95
CA LEU A 235 -1.12 -13.02 15.53
C LEU A 235 -1.16 -13.53 16.96
N PHE A 236 -0.19 -14.36 17.33
CA PHE A 236 0.02 -14.79 18.71
C PHE A 236 1.47 -14.55 19.09
N TYR A 237 1.72 -13.76 20.14
CA TYR A 237 3.06 -13.52 20.69
C TYR A 237 3.24 -14.36 21.96
N ASP A 238 4.21 -15.25 21.98
CA ASP A 238 4.46 -16.16 23.12
C ASP A 238 5.48 -15.63 24.14
N GLY A 239 6.17 -14.54 23.82
CA GLY A 239 7.28 -13.98 24.60
C GLY A 239 8.66 -14.14 23.95
N ASP A 240 8.78 -14.98 22.93
CA ASP A 240 10.02 -15.24 22.19
C ASP A 240 9.84 -14.99 20.68
N GLY A 241 8.64 -15.21 20.15
CA GLY A 241 8.31 -15.07 18.73
C GLY A 241 6.84 -14.81 18.48
N VAL A 242 6.51 -14.57 17.21
CA VAL A 242 5.14 -14.34 16.77
C VAL A 242 4.74 -15.39 15.75
N THR A 243 3.62 -16.06 16.00
CA THR A 243 3.00 -16.99 15.06
C THR A 243 1.88 -16.26 14.31
N ILE A 244 1.89 -16.33 12.98
CA ILE A 244 0.78 -15.90 12.12
C ILE A 244 -0.04 -17.11 11.69
N SER A 245 -1.35 -17.04 11.92
CA SER A 245 -2.32 -18.06 11.52
C SER A 245 -3.57 -17.43 10.87
N ASN A 246 -4.50 -18.27 10.41
CA ASN A 246 -5.82 -17.89 9.89
C ASN A 246 -5.81 -16.85 8.74
N TYR A 247 -4.72 -16.76 7.98
CA TYR A 247 -4.59 -15.80 6.89
C TYR A 247 -5.13 -16.33 5.55
N LEU A 248 -5.31 -17.64 5.41
CA LEU A 248 -5.53 -18.30 4.12
C LEU A 248 -6.85 -17.85 3.45
N ASP A 249 -7.92 -17.71 4.24
CA ASP A 249 -9.24 -17.37 3.73
C ASP A 249 -9.24 -16.01 3.03
N THR A 250 -8.58 -15.01 3.64
CA THR A 250 -8.48 -13.67 3.06
C THR A 250 -7.34 -13.52 2.05
N TYR A 251 -6.35 -14.41 2.09
CA TYR A 251 -5.23 -14.49 1.14
C TYR A 251 -5.66 -15.05 -0.22
N ARG A 252 -6.45 -16.14 -0.26
CA ARG A 252 -6.84 -16.83 -1.50
C ARG A 252 -8.16 -16.37 -2.14
N HIS A 253 -9.11 -15.88 -1.34
CA HIS A 253 -10.47 -15.60 -1.83
C HIS A 253 -10.75 -14.11 -2.11
N GLY A 254 -9.71 -13.28 -2.21
CA GLY A 254 -9.86 -11.91 -2.70
C GLY A 254 -9.91 -11.82 -4.23
N GLU A 255 -10.46 -10.73 -4.76
CA GLU A 255 -10.27 -10.38 -6.18
C GLU A 255 -8.77 -10.15 -6.46
N GLY A 256 -8.18 -11.02 -7.29
CA GLY A 256 -6.78 -10.91 -7.73
C GLY A 256 -5.74 -11.50 -6.76
N PHE A 257 -4.48 -11.57 -7.24
CA PHE A 257 -3.34 -11.99 -6.42
C PHE A 257 -3.02 -10.93 -5.37
N LYS A 258 -3.14 -11.26 -4.09
CA LYS A 258 -2.70 -10.41 -2.99
C LYS A 258 -1.26 -10.77 -2.61
N PRO A 259 -0.27 -9.89 -2.82
CA PRO A 259 1.09 -10.17 -2.38
C PRO A 259 1.14 -10.46 -0.88
N PHE A 260 1.67 -11.62 -0.51
CA PHE A 260 2.02 -11.91 0.88
C PHE A 260 3.39 -12.59 0.91
N PHE A 261 4.38 -11.85 1.41
CA PHE A 261 5.76 -12.30 1.50
C PHE A 261 6.30 -12.17 2.91
N VAL A 262 7.17 -13.11 3.28
CA VAL A 262 7.82 -13.18 4.58
C VAL A 262 9.33 -13.16 4.36
N GLN A 263 10.03 -12.32 5.12
CA GLN A 263 11.48 -12.28 5.17
C GLN A 263 11.95 -12.58 6.59
N ARG A 264 12.72 -13.64 6.72
CA ARG A 264 13.34 -14.03 7.98
C ARG A 264 14.76 -13.46 8.09
N GLY A 265 14.98 -12.53 9.01
CA GLY A 265 16.18 -11.72 9.15
C GLY A 265 16.55 -11.03 7.82
N LYS A 266 17.84 -11.06 7.46
CA LYS A 266 18.35 -10.44 6.22
C LYS A 266 18.30 -11.36 4.99
N LYS A 267 17.51 -12.43 5.02
CA LYS A 267 17.38 -13.37 3.88
C LYS A 267 16.50 -12.76 2.77
N ARG A 268 16.29 -13.48 1.67
CA ARG A 268 15.32 -13.06 0.64
C ARG A 268 13.89 -13.28 1.13
N PHE A 269 12.96 -12.43 0.69
CA PHE A 269 11.54 -12.69 0.85
C PHE A 269 11.14 -14.00 0.17
N LYS A 270 10.20 -14.70 0.80
CA LYS A 270 9.53 -15.89 0.26
C LYS A 270 8.02 -15.66 0.33
N THR A 271 7.30 -16.19 -0.64
CA THR A 271 5.83 -16.19 -0.59
C THR A 271 5.36 -16.90 0.68
N ALA A 272 4.32 -16.35 1.32
CA ALA A 272 3.65 -17.01 2.42
C ALA A 272 3.14 -18.41 1.99
N PRO A 273 3.11 -19.40 2.88
CA PRO A 273 2.61 -20.73 2.55
C PRO A 273 1.16 -20.65 2.08
N GLU A 274 0.86 -21.18 0.89
CA GLU A 274 -0.51 -21.17 0.39
C GLU A 274 -1.35 -22.33 0.94
N ASP A 275 -0.77 -23.25 1.70
CA ASP A 275 -1.50 -24.32 2.39
C ASP A 275 -2.09 -23.88 3.74
N GLY A 276 -1.86 -22.62 4.15
CA GLY A 276 -2.35 -22.06 5.40
C GLY A 276 -1.55 -22.51 6.63
N VAL A 277 -0.37 -23.11 6.43
CA VAL A 277 0.53 -23.46 7.54
C VAL A 277 1.00 -22.19 8.24
N ASP A 278 1.01 -22.25 9.57
CA ASP A 278 1.42 -21.14 10.42
C ASP A 278 2.82 -20.61 10.06
N ILE A 279 2.95 -19.29 10.15
CA ILE A 279 4.19 -18.57 9.83
C ILE A 279 4.82 -18.10 11.13
N GLU A 280 5.95 -18.68 11.48
CA GLU A 280 6.76 -18.18 12.59
C GLU A 280 7.61 -16.98 12.16
N LEU A 281 7.58 -15.95 13.00
CA LEU A 281 8.36 -14.73 12.92
C LEU A 281 9.22 -14.52 14.18
N GLN A 282 10.33 -13.83 13.99
CA GLN A 282 11.24 -13.37 15.03
C GLN A 282 11.44 -11.85 14.91
N VAL A 283 11.88 -11.21 15.99
CA VAL A 283 12.21 -9.78 15.98
C VAL A 283 13.21 -9.48 14.86
N GLY A 284 12.90 -8.44 14.08
CA GLY A 284 13.66 -8.06 12.89
C GLY A 284 13.21 -8.73 11.58
N ASP A 285 12.29 -9.69 11.64
CA ASP A 285 11.63 -10.23 10.46
C ASP A 285 10.68 -9.22 9.83
N ARG A 286 10.52 -9.29 8.51
CA ARG A 286 9.65 -8.39 7.75
C ARG A 286 8.56 -9.13 6.98
N LEU A 287 7.44 -8.46 6.81
CA LEU A 287 6.33 -8.91 5.98
C LEU A 287 6.09 -7.91 4.86
N VAL A 288 5.61 -8.38 3.71
CA VAL A 288 4.95 -7.55 2.72
C VAL A 288 3.56 -8.12 2.52
N ILE A 289 2.53 -7.34 2.82
CA ILE A 289 1.11 -7.71 2.68
C ILE A 289 0.44 -6.65 1.82
N GLY A 290 -0.03 -7.04 0.62
CA GLY A 290 -0.38 -6.07 -0.41
C GLY A 290 0.87 -5.30 -0.85
N ASN A 291 0.82 -3.98 -0.74
CA ASN A 291 1.97 -3.09 -0.89
C ASN A 291 2.61 -2.73 0.47
N ALA A 292 1.91 -2.88 1.59
CA ALA A 292 2.42 -2.47 2.91
C ALA A 292 3.56 -3.38 3.37
N VAL A 293 4.61 -2.77 3.91
CA VAL A 293 5.79 -3.43 4.46
C VAL A 293 5.75 -3.30 5.98
N TYR A 294 5.83 -4.43 6.68
CA TYR A 294 5.82 -4.48 8.13
C TYR A 294 7.14 -5.02 8.66
N LEU A 295 7.51 -4.58 9.86
CA LEU A 295 8.65 -5.04 10.64
C LEU A 295 8.15 -5.48 12.01
N LEU A 296 8.54 -6.68 12.43
CA LEU A 296 8.36 -7.11 13.81
C LEU A 296 9.47 -6.50 14.67
N LYS A 297 9.09 -5.65 15.62
CA LYS A 297 9.97 -5.03 16.62
C LYS A 297 9.62 -5.55 18.02
N GLU A 298 10.56 -5.38 18.93
CA GLU A 298 10.35 -5.54 20.37
C GLU A 298 10.90 -4.28 21.04
N GLU A 299 10.17 -3.76 22.03
CA GLU A 299 10.48 -2.51 22.76
C GLU A 299 11.47 -2.74 23.92
#